data_AF-A0A1G0ZC29-F1
#
_entry.id   AF-A0A1G0ZC29-F1
#
_cell.length_a   1.000
_cell.length_b   1.000
_cell.length_c   1.000
_cell.angle_alpha   90.00
_cell.angle_beta   90.00
_cell.angle_gamma   90.00
#
_symmetry.space_group_name_H-M   'P 1'
#
loop_
_entity.id
_entity.type
_entity.pdbx_description
1 polymer ?
#
loop_
_entity_poly.entity_id
_entity_poly.type
_entity_poly.pdbx_seq_one_letter_code
_entity_poly.pdbx_strand_id
1 'polypeptide(L)'
;MKKLKLPVIKGKTECWPNKAICPICGKHKVFEPHSMAILSAGACLMNRKEKYGGPSNQMDGFMHISWHGAHDGGIGKDREIGCIVDIVKDVIGGQAELYFCSTQCLRKFFDSCVNELEKKIKKSRNFN
;
A
#
# COMPACT_ATOMS: atom_id res chain seq x y z
N MET A 1 16.68 -6.20 7.80
CA MET A 1 15.35 -5.54 7.91
C MET A 1 14.36 -6.58 8.38
N LYS A 2 13.50 -6.29 9.36
CA LYS A 2 12.43 -7.24 9.75
C LYS A 2 11.50 -7.45 8.54
N LYS A 3 11.00 -8.67 8.37
CA LYS A 3 10.08 -9.02 7.27
C LYS A 3 8.84 -8.12 7.34
N LEU A 4 8.54 -7.39 6.26
CA LEU A 4 7.35 -6.54 6.16
C LEU A 4 6.10 -7.44 6.15
N LYS A 5 5.17 -7.21 7.07
CA LYS A 5 3.87 -7.90 7.11
C LYS A 5 2.85 -7.03 6.38
N LEU A 6 2.34 -7.53 5.26
CA LEU A 6 1.36 -6.87 4.41
C LEU A 6 -0.04 -7.49 4.63
N PRO A 7 -1.13 -6.71 4.60
CA PRO A 7 -1.15 -5.24 4.51
C PRO A 7 -0.60 -4.59 5.79
N VAL A 8 -0.02 -3.39 5.68
CA VAL A 8 0.50 -2.63 6.83
C VAL A 8 -0.59 -1.88 7.58
N ILE A 9 -1.71 -1.60 6.92
CA ILE A 9 -2.89 -0.93 7.48
C ILE A 9 -4.14 -1.74 7.14
N LYS A 10 -5.02 -1.95 8.14
CA LYS A 10 -6.32 -2.62 7.95
C LYS A 10 -7.39 -2.12 8.94
N GLY A 11 -8.64 -2.01 8.50
CA GLY A 11 -9.79 -1.76 9.36
C GLY A 11 -9.82 -0.31 9.88
N LYS A 12 -9.88 -0.13 11.20
CA LYS A 12 -9.93 1.20 11.84
C LYS A 12 -8.57 1.91 11.95
N THR A 13 -7.50 1.30 11.45
CA THR A 13 -6.18 1.94 11.48
C THR A 13 -6.07 2.84 10.27
N GLU A 14 -5.80 4.12 10.48
CA GLU A 14 -5.68 5.12 9.39
C GLU A 14 -4.22 5.51 9.12
N CYS A 15 -3.31 5.24 10.06
CA CYS A 15 -1.89 5.61 9.93
C CYS A 15 -0.93 4.45 10.24
N TRP A 16 0.24 4.46 9.60
CA TRP A 16 1.33 3.54 9.92
C TRP A 16 2.70 4.22 9.76
N PRO A 17 3.65 4.05 10.69
CA PRO A 17 3.67 3.11 11.84
C PRO A 17 2.90 3.60 13.08
N ASN A 18 2.50 2.67 13.98
CA ASN A 18 1.88 3.01 15.27
C ASN A 18 2.86 3.57 16.32
N LYS A 19 4.18 3.54 16.03
CA LYS A 19 5.24 4.09 16.89
C LYS A 19 5.99 5.15 16.10
N ALA A 20 6.44 6.21 16.75
CA ALA A 20 7.21 7.30 16.14
C ALA A 20 8.65 6.92 15.73
N ILE A 21 8.85 5.74 15.16
CA ILE A 21 10.13 5.21 14.66
C ILE A 21 9.86 4.66 13.25
N CYS A 22 10.68 5.07 12.29
CA CYS A 22 10.55 4.62 10.92
C CYS A 22 10.64 3.08 10.83
N PRO A 23 9.62 2.41 10.30
CA PRO A 23 9.54 0.95 10.30
C PRO A 23 10.52 0.30 9.32
N ILE A 24 11.09 1.09 8.40
CA ILE A 24 12.01 0.63 7.38
C ILE A 24 13.45 0.59 7.90
N CYS A 25 13.94 1.70 8.45
CA CYS A 25 15.31 1.77 8.97
C CYS A 25 15.43 1.41 10.45
N GLY A 26 14.37 1.61 11.24
CA GLY A 26 14.39 1.43 12.69
C GLY A 26 15.26 2.43 13.46
N LYS A 27 15.74 3.50 12.80
CA LYS A 27 16.74 4.44 13.35
C LYS A 27 16.18 5.83 13.60
N HIS A 28 15.51 6.41 12.60
CA HIS A 28 15.02 7.78 12.67
C HIS A 28 13.55 7.82 13.09
N LYS A 29 13.16 8.91 13.74
CA LYS A 29 11.76 9.17 14.10
C LYS A 29 10.94 9.58 12.88
N VAL A 30 9.64 9.41 12.99
CA VAL A 30 8.61 9.95 12.09
C VAL A 30 7.58 10.69 12.94
N PHE A 31 6.66 11.40 12.31
CA PHE A 31 5.73 12.36 12.93
C PHE A 31 6.39 13.66 13.36
N GLU A 32 5.57 14.68 13.62
CA GLU A 32 6.02 15.96 14.11
C GLU A 32 6.77 15.80 15.44
N PRO A 33 7.86 16.57 15.67
CA PRO A 33 8.38 17.68 14.86
C PRO A 33 9.39 17.25 13.76
N HIS A 34 9.47 15.96 13.40
CA HIS A 34 10.48 15.46 12.46
C HIS A 34 10.02 15.56 11.00
N SER A 35 10.95 15.83 10.08
CA SER A 35 10.67 15.72 8.64
C SER A 35 10.38 14.28 8.25
N MET A 36 9.41 14.10 7.37
CA MET A 36 8.97 12.77 6.91
C MET A 36 8.46 12.83 5.47
N ALA A 37 8.56 11.71 4.78
CA ALA A 37 7.83 11.44 3.55
C ALA A 37 6.51 10.76 3.90
N ILE A 38 5.42 11.18 3.26
CA ILE A 38 4.07 10.65 3.47
C ILE A 38 3.61 10.01 2.16
N LEU A 39 3.15 8.76 2.24
CA LEU A 39 2.43 8.09 1.17
C LEU A 39 0.97 7.97 1.59
N SER A 40 0.12 8.76 0.96
CA SER A 40 -1.32 8.76 1.20
C SER A 40 -2.02 7.82 0.22
N ALA A 41 -3.02 7.08 0.71
CA ALA A 41 -3.82 6.13 -0.02
C ALA A 41 -5.30 6.32 0.27
N GLY A 42 -6.16 6.00 -0.70
CA GLY A 42 -7.60 6.01 -0.53
C GLY A 42 -8.32 7.07 -1.36
N ALA A 43 -9.54 7.41 -0.95
CA ALA A 43 -10.42 8.34 -1.65
C ALA A 43 -11.28 9.14 -0.68
N CYS A 44 -11.76 10.31 -1.13
CA CYS A 44 -12.70 11.15 -0.40
C CYS A 44 -14.11 10.99 -0.97
N LEU A 45 -15.13 11.01 -0.12
CA LEU A 45 -16.50 11.15 -0.60
C LEU A 45 -16.73 12.63 -0.93
N MET A 46 -16.93 12.92 -2.22
CA MET A 46 -17.13 14.27 -2.73
C MET A 46 -18.60 14.67 -2.71
N ASN A 47 -18.94 15.74 -2.00
CA ASN A 47 -20.17 16.47 -2.21
C ASN A 47 -19.98 17.42 -3.41
N ARG A 48 -20.42 16.99 -4.60
CA ARG A 48 -20.24 17.76 -5.84
C ARG A 48 -21.06 19.06 -5.89
N LYS A 49 -22.18 19.12 -5.15
CA LYS A 49 -23.03 20.32 -5.08
C LYS A 49 -22.32 21.42 -4.30
N GLU A 50 -21.75 21.06 -3.15
CA GLU A 50 -21.12 21.99 -2.20
C GLU A 50 -19.59 22.09 -2.39
N LYS A 51 -19.03 21.33 -3.35
CA LYS A 51 -17.63 21.34 -3.76
C LYS A 51 -16.62 21.08 -2.63
N TYR A 52 -16.98 20.28 -1.65
CA TYR A 52 -16.04 19.73 -0.67
C TYR A 52 -16.06 18.20 -0.71
N GLY A 53 -15.02 17.60 -0.14
CA GLY A 53 -14.99 16.18 0.13
C GLY A 53 -14.16 15.90 1.36
N GLY A 54 -14.36 14.73 1.93
CA GLY A 54 -13.63 14.30 3.11
C GLY A 54 -13.68 12.79 3.32
N PRO A 55 -13.10 12.32 4.43
CA PRO A 55 -13.24 10.95 4.89
C PRO A 55 -14.72 10.58 5.04
N SER A 56 -15.06 9.33 4.74
CA SER A 56 -16.42 8.82 4.91
C SER A 56 -16.42 7.34 5.21
N ASN A 57 -17.21 6.93 6.22
CA ASN A 57 -17.43 5.52 6.56
C ASN A 57 -18.26 4.77 5.51
N GLN A 58 -18.73 5.46 4.45
CA GLN A 58 -19.37 4.84 3.29
C GLN A 58 -18.35 4.29 2.28
N MET A 59 -17.07 4.47 2.54
CA MET A 59 -15.98 4.06 1.66
C MET A 59 -14.88 3.38 2.45
N ASP A 60 -14.34 2.31 1.88
CA ASP A 60 -13.13 1.66 2.36
C ASP A 60 -11.92 2.10 1.54
N GLY A 61 -10.87 2.54 2.24
CA GLY A 61 -9.59 2.88 1.66
C GLY A 61 -8.78 1.63 1.35
N PHE A 62 -8.17 1.58 0.18
CA PHE A 62 -7.28 0.51 -0.22
C PHE A 62 -6.11 1.02 -1.06
N MET A 63 -5.03 0.25 -1.06
CA MET A 63 -3.90 0.43 -1.98
C MET A 63 -3.24 -0.92 -2.15
N HIS A 64 -3.00 -1.31 -3.38
CA HIS A 64 -2.31 -2.55 -3.72
C HIS A 64 -1.40 -2.35 -4.92
N ILE A 65 -0.43 -3.23 -5.06
CA ILE A 65 0.29 -3.43 -6.32
C ILE A 65 -0.16 -4.76 -6.92
N SER A 66 -0.33 -4.78 -8.23
CA SER A 66 -0.81 -5.96 -8.95
C SER A 66 0.06 -6.27 -10.17
N TRP A 67 0.13 -7.55 -10.48
CA TRP A 67 0.61 -8.07 -11.75
C TRP A 67 -0.60 -8.64 -12.49
N HIS A 68 -0.76 -8.20 -13.73
CA HIS A 68 -1.85 -8.62 -14.59
C HIS A 68 -1.24 -9.34 -15.80
N GLY A 69 -1.58 -10.61 -15.96
CA GLY A 69 -1.23 -11.41 -17.12
C GLY A 69 -1.82 -10.88 -18.41
N ALA A 70 -1.35 -11.41 -19.54
CA ALA A 70 -1.86 -11.06 -20.86
C ALA A 70 -3.16 -11.85 -21.17
N HIS A 71 -4.21 -11.61 -20.38
CA HIS A 71 -5.56 -12.19 -20.56
C HIS A 71 -6.16 -11.80 -21.94
N ASP A 72 -7.30 -12.39 -22.29
CA ASP A 72 -8.16 -11.98 -23.44
C ASP A 72 -7.48 -11.96 -24.81
N GLY A 73 -6.67 -12.97 -25.11
CA GLY A 73 -5.99 -13.10 -26.40
C GLY A 73 -4.65 -12.36 -26.47
N GLY A 74 -4.20 -11.78 -25.35
CA GLY A 74 -2.86 -11.24 -25.22
C GLY A 74 -1.77 -12.29 -25.46
N ILE A 75 -0.65 -11.84 -26.03
CA ILE A 75 0.54 -12.68 -26.29
C ILE A 75 1.52 -12.45 -25.14
N GLY A 76 1.78 -13.47 -24.32
CA GLY A 76 2.70 -13.37 -23.19
C GLY A 76 2.95 -14.70 -22.49
N LYS A 77 4.02 -14.79 -21.70
CA LYS A 77 4.39 -16.01 -20.95
C LYS A 77 3.52 -16.27 -19.72
N ASP A 78 2.83 -15.26 -19.22
CA ASP A 78 2.07 -15.28 -17.97
C ASP A 78 0.57 -15.03 -18.21
N ARG A 79 -0.01 -15.62 -19.27
CA ARG A 79 -1.38 -15.28 -19.73
C ARG A 79 -2.39 -15.32 -18.59
N GLU A 80 -2.47 -16.42 -17.85
CA GLU A 80 -3.47 -16.66 -16.80
C GLU A 80 -3.02 -16.28 -15.37
N ILE A 81 -1.97 -15.45 -15.25
CA ILE A 81 -1.41 -15.11 -13.93
C ILE A 81 -1.84 -13.72 -13.51
N GLY A 82 -2.77 -13.65 -12.56
CA GLY A 82 -3.06 -12.46 -11.76
C GLY A 82 -2.45 -12.57 -10.37
N CYS A 83 -1.75 -11.54 -9.91
CA CYS A 83 -1.23 -11.48 -8.53
C CYS A 83 -1.48 -10.10 -7.94
N ILE A 84 -1.91 -10.05 -6.68
CA ILE A 84 -2.16 -8.79 -5.96
C ILE A 84 -1.43 -8.84 -4.61
N VAL A 85 -0.83 -7.73 -4.21
CA VAL A 85 -0.30 -7.51 -2.87
C VAL A 85 -0.98 -6.30 -2.27
N ASP A 86 -1.87 -6.56 -1.30
CA ASP A 86 -2.55 -5.54 -0.51
C ASP A 86 -1.54 -4.83 0.40
N ILE A 87 -1.40 -3.52 0.25
CA ILE A 87 -0.57 -2.67 1.12
C ILE A 87 -1.45 -2.03 2.20
N VAL A 88 -2.60 -1.51 1.79
CA VAL A 88 -3.67 -0.95 2.63
C VAL A 88 -4.95 -1.69 2.24
N LYS A 89 -5.72 -2.13 3.23
CA LYS A 89 -6.88 -3.00 3.01
C LYS A 89 -8.05 -2.63 3.91
N ASP A 90 -9.24 -2.45 3.34
CA ASP A 90 -10.50 -2.29 4.08
C ASP A 90 -10.41 -1.20 5.17
N VAL A 91 -9.86 -0.02 4.84
CA VAL A 91 -9.68 1.08 5.82
C VAL A 91 -10.93 1.92 5.93
N ILE A 92 -11.56 1.88 7.10
CA ILE A 92 -12.78 2.64 7.39
C ILE A 92 -12.46 4.14 7.31
N GLY A 93 -13.37 4.92 6.71
CA GLY A 93 -13.16 6.35 6.50
C GLY A 93 -12.53 6.67 5.15
N GLY A 94 -12.08 5.66 4.40
CA GLY A 94 -11.67 5.79 3.02
C GLY A 94 -10.22 6.25 2.81
N GLN A 95 -9.47 6.56 3.87
CA GLN A 95 -8.14 7.18 3.78
C GLN A 95 -7.11 6.47 4.66
N ALA A 96 -5.86 6.42 4.21
CA ALA A 96 -4.74 5.91 4.98
C ALA A 96 -3.45 6.66 4.68
N GLU A 97 -2.57 6.80 5.68
CA GLU A 97 -1.28 7.49 5.56
C GLU A 97 -0.12 6.62 6.08
N LEU A 98 0.92 6.48 5.25
CA LEU A 98 2.14 5.75 5.60
C LEU A 98 3.32 6.73 5.69
N TYR A 99 4.01 6.72 6.83
CA TYR A 99 5.04 7.71 7.15
C TYR A 99 6.44 7.08 7.15
N PHE A 100 7.38 7.78 6.53
CA PHE A 100 8.77 7.36 6.38
C PHE A 100 9.72 8.49 6.75
N CYS A 101 10.86 8.20 7.37
CA CYS A 101 11.81 9.26 7.74
C CYS A 101 12.55 9.87 6.54
N SER A 102 12.44 9.28 5.34
CA SER A 102 13.05 9.78 4.11
C SER A 102 12.45 9.12 2.87
N THR A 103 12.63 9.74 1.71
CA THR A 103 12.28 9.16 0.41
C THR A 103 13.05 7.88 0.11
N GLN A 104 14.26 7.71 0.65
CA GLN A 104 15.02 6.46 0.55
C GLN A 104 14.34 5.31 1.31
N CYS A 105 13.73 5.59 2.48
CA CYS A 105 12.96 4.59 3.21
C CYS A 105 11.65 4.25 2.49
N LEU A 106 10.98 5.25 1.90
CA LEU A 106 9.82 5.03 1.03
C LEU A 106 10.18 4.15 -0.19
N ARG A 107 11.32 4.40 -0.85
CA ARG A 107 11.82 3.56 -1.95
C ARG A 107 12.02 2.11 -1.52
N LYS A 108 12.71 1.88 -0.39
CA LYS A 108 12.93 0.52 0.17
C LYS A 108 11.63 -0.18 0.54
N PHE A 109 10.62 0.57 0.98
CA PHE A 109 9.29 0.04 1.23
C PHE A 109 8.63 -0.46 -0.06
N PHE A 110 8.66 0.33 -1.14
CA PHE A 110 8.15 -0.12 -2.44
C PHE A 110 8.93 -1.32 -2.98
N ASP A 111 10.27 -1.32 -2.89
CA ASP A 111 11.08 -2.47 -3.28
C ASP A 111 10.65 -3.74 -2.48
N SER A 112 10.32 -3.59 -1.19
CA SER A 112 9.80 -4.69 -0.37
C SER A 112 8.43 -5.19 -0.83
N CYS A 113 7.52 -4.28 -1.20
CA CYS A 113 6.22 -4.64 -1.74
C CYS A 113 6.37 -5.41 -3.06
N VAL A 114 7.19 -4.89 -3.98
CA VAL A 114 7.48 -5.54 -5.27
C VAL A 114 8.12 -6.91 -5.07
N ASN A 115 9.05 -7.06 -4.13
CA ASN A 115 9.62 -8.37 -3.80
C ASN A 115 8.56 -9.38 -3.34
N GLU A 116 7.53 -8.95 -2.59
CA GLU A 116 6.41 -9.84 -2.22
C GLU A 116 5.52 -10.16 -3.43
N LEU A 117 5.32 -9.21 -4.35
CA LEU A 117 4.60 -9.45 -5.60
C LEU A 117 5.34 -10.45 -6.48
N GLU A 118 6.65 -10.30 -6.66
CA GLU A 118 7.49 -11.25 -7.39
C GLU A 118 7.44 -12.66 -6.80
N LYS A 119 7.43 -12.79 -5.48
CA LYS A 119 7.25 -14.09 -4.82
C LYS A 119 5.91 -14.72 -5.18
N LYS A 120 4.83 -13.94 -5.21
CA LYS A 120 3.51 -14.41 -5.64
C LYS A 120 3.51 -14.84 -7.11
N ILE A 121 4.10 -14.05 -8.00
CA ILE A 121 4.22 -14.38 -9.44
C ILE A 121 5.01 -15.68 -9.63
N LYS A 122 6.19 -15.79 -9.01
CA LYS A 122 7.04 -17.00 -9.07
C LYS A 122 6.29 -18.23 -8.55
N LYS A 123 5.54 -18.07 -7.46
CA LYS A 123 4.69 -19.14 -6.95
C LYS A 123 3.66 -19.56 -7.98
N SER A 124 2.88 -18.63 -8.53
CA SER A 124 1.85 -18.93 -9.53
C SER A 124 2.40 -19.59 -10.79
N ARG A 125 3.59 -19.20 -11.26
CA ARG A 125 4.28 -19.83 -12.40
C ARG A 125 4.65 -21.29 -12.16
N ASN A 126 4.90 -21.69 -10.90
CA ASN A 126 5.28 -23.06 -10.57
C ASN A 126 4.05 -23.98 -10.37
N PHE A 127 2.84 -23.42 -10.31
CA PHE A 127 1.58 -24.18 -10.19
C PHE A 127 0.87 -24.40 -11.53
N ASN A 128 1.30 -23.71 -12.59
CA ASN A 128 0.80 -23.82 -13.95
C ASN A 128 1.79 -24.59 -14.83
#